data_AF-A0A835IP73-F1
#
_entry.id   AF-A0A835IP73-F1
#
_cell.length_a   1.000
_cell.length_b   1.000
_cell.length_c   1.000
_cell.angle_alpha   90.00
_cell.angle_beta   90.00
_cell.angle_gamma   90.00
#
_symmetry.space_group_name_H-M   'P 1'
#
loop_
_entity.id
_entity.type
_entity.pdbx_description
1 polymer ?
#
loop_
_entity_poly.entity_id
_entity_poly.type
_entity_poly.pdbx_seq_one_letter_code
_entity_poly.pdbx_strand_id
1 'polypeptide(L)'
;MFKKAFGYERRYTFLSDRHHGLLVNIHLVFPGSYHSFCLWHIENDLRTAQRHVVCSKVLVGLFKKCAYASTHEEFQEHMVELLDIGGGALSNFLSRAPYDN
;
A
#
# COMPACT_ATOMS: atom_id res chain seq x y z
N MET A 1 16.97 8.56 19.12
CA MET A 1 17.87 9.08 18.06
C MET A 1 17.07 9.63 16.87
N PHE A 2 16.08 8.91 16.32
CA PHE A 2 15.25 9.37 15.20
C PHE A 2 14.36 10.60 15.48
N LYS A 3 13.60 10.61 16.59
CA LYS A 3 12.65 11.70 16.93
C LYS A 3 13.29 13.09 17.10
N LYS A 4 14.56 13.16 17.52
CA LYS A 4 15.30 14.43 17.69
C LYS A 4 15.57 15.15 16.36
N ALA A 5 15.70 14.42 15.25
CA ALA A 5 16.01 15.00 13.94
C ALA A 5 14.80 15.68 13.28
N PHE A 6 13.58 15.27 13.64
CA PHE A 6 12.34 15.72 13.02
C PHE A 6 11.64 16.85 13.81
N GLY A 7 12.14 17.24 14.98
CA GLY A 7 11.44 18.18 15.84
C GLY A 7 10.11 17.61 16.38
N TYR A 8 9.57 18.23 17.43
CA TYR A 8 8.50 17.63 18.22
C TYR A 8 7.08 18.07 17.81
N GLU A 9 6.93 19.12 17.00
CA GLU A 9 5.63 19.74 16.72
C GLU A 9 5.14 19.60 15.26
N ARG A 10 5.94 19.00 14.38
CA ARG A 10 5.54 18.81 12.98
C ARG A 10 4.85 17.46 12.80
N ARG A 11 3.72 17.49 12.09
CA ARG A 11 3.08 16.27 11.55
C ARG A 11 3.80 15.86 10.27
N TYR A 12 4.08 14.57 10.14
CA TYR A 12 4.73 14.00 8.98
C TYR A 12 3.80 13.01 8.28
N THR A 13 4.07 12.78 6.99
CA THR A 13 3.51 11.63 6.27
C THR A 13 4.65 10.66 6.03
N PHE A 14 4.59 9.52 6.71
CA PHE A 14 5.54 8.43 6.52
C PHE A 14 5.10 7.59 5.32
N LEU A 15 5.98 7.36 4.36
CA LEU A 15 5.74 6.46 3.23
C LEU A 15 6.65 5.24 3.38
N SER A 16 6.10 4.09 3.79
CA SER A 16 6.90 2.87 4.03
C SER A 16 6.14 1.60 3.67
N ASP A 17 6.74 0.44 3.94
CA ASP A 17 6.06 -0.85 3.82
C ASP A 17 4.88 -1.02 4.81
N ARG A 18 4.15 -2.14 4.67
CA ARG A 18 2.94 -2.47 5.44
C ARG A 18 3.21 -3.31 6.70
N HIS A 19 4.45 -3.38 7.18
CA HIS A 19 4.77 -4.22 8.33
C HIS A 19 4.10 -3.69 9.60
N HIS A 20 3.52 -4.61 10.37
CA HIS A 20 2.80 -4.29 11.60
C HIS A 20 3.64 -3.47 12.59
N GLY A 21 4.94 -3.73 12.65
CA GLY A 21 5.87 -2.96 13.47
C GLY A 21 5.91 -1.48 13.09
N LEU A 22 5.81 -1.12 11.80
CA LEU A 22 5.81 0.28 11.37
C LEU A 22 4.46 0.95 11.67
N LEU A 23 3.36 0.27 11.36
CA LEU A 23 2.01 0.74 11.65
C LEU A 23 1.85 1.12 13.13
N VAL A 24 2.28 0.25 14.04
CA VAL A 24 2.16 0.52 15.49
C VAL A 24 3.14 1.59 15.95
N ASN A 25 4.41 1.50 15.54
CA ASN A 25 5.45 2.37 16.11
C ASN A 25 5.42 3.80 15.56
N ILE A 26 4.93 4.05 14.34
CA ILE A 26 4.83 5.41 13.79
C ILE A 26 3.89 6.26 14.65
N HIS A 27 2.70 5.75 14.96
CA HIS A 27 1.74 6.49 15.79
C HIS A 27 2.22 6.65 17.25
N LEU A 28 2.97 5.69 17.78
CA LEU A 28 3.57 5.80 19.12
C LEU A 28 4.67 6.86 19.19
N VAL A 29 5.54 6.93 18.19
CA VAL A 29 6.70 7.84 18.20
C VAL A 29 6.32 9.24 17.72
N PHE A 30 5.43 9.34 16.72
CA PHE A 30 4.95 10.56 16.09
C PHE A 30 3.42 10.65 16.12
N PRO A 31 2.81 10.94 17.29
CA PRO A 31 1.37 11.09 17.41
C PRO A 31 0.83 12.12 16.40
N GLY A 32 -0.28 11.79 15.75
CA GLY A 32 -0.93 12.65 14.76
C GLY A 32 -0.23 12.75 13.40
N SER A 33 0.86 11.99 13.18
CA SER A 33 1.44 11.82 11.84
C SER A 33 0.70 10.74 11.05
N TYR A 34 0.66 10.91 9.73
CA TYR A 34 0.02 9.97 8.82
C TYR A 34 1.00 8.89 8.39
N HIS A 35 0.48 7.71 8.10
CA HIS A 35 1.24 6.63 7.47
C HIS A 35 0.57 6.25 6.16
N SER A 36 1.32 6.28 5.07
CA SER A 36 0.88 5.84 3.75
C SER A 36 1.78 4.71 3.28
N PHE A 37 1.24 3.86 2.42
CA PHE A 37 1.97 2.73 1.90
C PHE A 37 2.75 3.11 0.65
N CYS A 38 4.02 2.73 0.65
CA CYS A 38 4.92 2.97 -0.47
C CYS A 38 4.51 2.12 -1.68
N LEU A 39 4.21 2.79 -2.80
CA LEU A 39 3.82 2.14 -4.05
C LEU A 39 4.85 1.08 -4.49
N TRP A 40 6.15 1.42 -4.41
CA TRP A 40 7.24 0.51 -4.78
C TRP A 40 7.26 -0.78 -3.94
N HIS A 41 6.97 -0.66 -2.63
CA HIS A 41 6.90 -1.83 -1.75
C HIS A 41 5.69 -2.70 -2.09
N ILE A 42 4.51 -2.09 -2.31
CA ILE A 42 3.32 -2.86 -2.71
C ILE A 42 3.53 -3.55 -4.06
N GLU A 43 4.15 -2.88 -5.03
CA GLU A 43 4.50 -3.51 -6.31
C GLU A 43 5.40 -4.73 -6.14
N ASN A 44 6.42 -4.65 -5.28
CA ASN A 44 7.32 -5.77 -5.03
C ASN A 44 6.65 -6.92 -4.27
N ASP A 45 5.80 -6.60 -3.29
CA ASP A 45 5.00 -7.59 -2.59
C ASP A 45 4.05 -8.31 -3.56
N LEU A 46 3.40 -7.59 -4.48
CA LEU A 46 2.57 -8.19 -5.52
C LEU A 46 3.38 -9.08 -6.46
N ARG A 47 4.62 -8.66 -6.77
CA ARG A 47 5.51 -9.47 -7.61
C ARG A 47 5.81 -10.83 -7.00
N THR A 48 5.98 -10.87 -5.67
CA THR A 48 6.38 -12.05 -4.91
C THR A 48 5.19 -12.87 -4.40
N ALA A 49 3.99 -12.28 -4.30
CA ALA A 49 2.80 -12.95 -3.81
C ALA A 49 2.28 -14.06 -4.74
N GLN A 50 2.61 -14.03 -6.03
CA GLN A 50 2.14 -15.01 -7.01
C GLN A 50 3.22 -16.00 -7.42
N ARG A 51 2.87 -17.29 -7.46
CA ARG A 51 3.79 -18.36 -7.92
C ARG A 51 4.14 -18.26 -9.40
N HIS A 52 3.23 -17.71 -10.21
CA HIS A 52 3.41 -17.57 -11.66
C HIS A 52 3.85 -16.16 -12.03
N VAL A 53 5.03 -16.04 -12.64
CA VAL A 53 5.65 -14.75 -13.03
C VAL A 53 4.78 -13.95 -14.02
N VAL A 54 4.07 -14.63 -14.92
CA VAL A 54 3.18 -13.97 -15.90
C VAL A 54 1.98 -13.34 -15.19
N CYS A 55 1.30 -14.07 -14.30
CA CYS A 55 0.20 -13.55 -13.49
C CYS A 55 0.66 -12.38 -12.61
N SER A 56 1.83 -12.52 -11.97
CA SER A 56 2.48 -11.47 -11.18
C SER A 56 2.65 -10.15 -11.96
N LYS A 57 3.16 -10.20 -13.20
CA LYS A 57 3.32 -9.00 -14.05
C LYS A 57 1.99 -8.36 -14.43
N VAL A 58 0.97 -9.16 -14.75
CA VAL A 58 -0.37 -8.67 -15.09
C VAL A 58 -0.98 -7.93 -13.90
N LEU A 59 -0.95 -8.54 -12.71
CA LEU A 59 -1.49 -7.92 -11.50
C LEU A 59 -0.75 -6.62 -11.13
N VAL A 60 0.57 -6.58 -11.27
CA VAL A 60 1.35 -5.34 -11.06
C VAL A 60 0.95 -4.26 -12.06
N GLY A 61 0.71 -4.63 -13.32
CA GLY A 61 0.24 -3.69 -14.35
C GLY A 61 -1.13 -3.11 -14.02
N LEU A 62 -2.08 -3.95 -13.60
CA LEU A 62 -3.41 -3.52 -13.18
C LEU A 62 -3.38 -2.68 -11.91
N PHE A 63 -2.56 -3.06 -10.94
CA PHE A 63 -2.34 -2.28 -9.73
C PHE A 63 -1.80 -0.87 -10.05
N LYS A 64 -0.89 -0.74 -11.02
CA LYS A 64 -0.43 0.58 -11.49
C LYS A 64 -1.55 1.41 -12.10
N LYS A 65 -2.42 0.79 -12.93
CA LYS A 65 -3.58 1.51 -13.46
C LYS A 65 -4.47 2.03 -12.34
N CYS A 66 -4.69 1.25 -11.28
CA CYS A 66 -5.39 1.72 -10.08
C CYS A 66 -4.66 2.92 -9.44
N ALA A 67 -3.37 2.78 -9.17
CA ALA A 67 -2.58 3.81 -8.48
C ALA A 67 -2.46 5.14 -9.25
N TYR A 68 -2.47 5.08 -10.58
CA TYR A 68 -2.36 6.24 -11.48
C TYR A 68 -3.69 6.67 -12.10
N ALA A 69 -4.82 6.11 -11.66
CA ALA A 69 -6.14 6.54 -12.11
C ALA A 69 -6.35 8.03 -11.81
N SER A 70 -6.87 8.78 -12.78
CA SER A 70 -7.07 10.22 -12.64
C SER A 70 -8.41 10.57 -12.01
N THR A 71 -9.35 9.63 -12.04
CA THR A 71 -10.68 9.76 -11.45
C THR A 71 -11.02 8.61 -10.51
N HIS A 72 -11.98 8.84 -9.63
CA HIS A 72 -12.50 7.78 -8.76
C HIS A 72 -13.18 6.66 -9.58
N GLU A 73 -13.82 7.00 -10.70
CA GLU A 73 -14.48 6.02 -11.58
C GLU A 73 -13.45 5.08 -12.23
N GLU A 74 -12.41 5.62 -12.86
CA GLU A 74 -11.30 4.85 -13.43
C GLU A 74 -10.62 3.95 -12.38
N PHE A 75 -10.44 4.48 -11.16
CA PHE A 75 -9.90 3.69 -10.06
C PHE A 75 -10.79 2.49 -9.76
N GLN A 76 -12.10 2.68 -9.62
CA GLN A 76 -13.03 1.60 -9.32
C GLN A 76 -13.06 0.54 -10.44
N GLU A 77 -13.07 0.97 -11.70
CA GLU A 77 -13.01 0.07 -12.85
C GLU A 77 -11.74 -0.81 -12.83
N HIS A 78 -10.57 -0.18 -12.65
CA HIS A 78 -9.31 -0.91 -12.57
C HIS A 78 -9.21 -1.81 -11.33
N MET A 79 -9.81 -1.40 -10.21
CA MET A 79 -9.86 -2.20 -9.00
C MET A 79 -10.73 -3.45 -9.16
N VAL A 80 -11.86 -3.34 -9.86
CA VAL A 80 -12.70 -4.50 -10.19
C VAL A 80 -11.93 -5.48 -11.08
N GLU A 81 -11.28 -4.98 -12.14
CA GLU A 81 -10.44 -5.81 -13.03
C GLU A 81 -9.30 -6.49 -12.27
N LEU A 82 -8.64 -5.76 -11.37
CA LEU A 82 -7.57 -6.28 -10.52
C LEU A 82 -8.06 -7.42 -9.61
N LEU A 83 -9.21 -7.26 -8.97
CA LEU A 83 -9.78 -8.25 -8.06
C LEU A 83 -10.30 -9.49 -8.80
N ASP A 84 -10.88 -9.32 -9.99
CA ASP A 84 -11.35 -10.42 -10.83
C ASP A 84 -10.20 -11.34 -11.26
N ILE A 85 -9.09 -10.75 -11.73
CA ILE A 85 -7.91 -11.52 -12.15
C ILE A 85 -7.09 -12.04 -10.96
N GLY A 86 -6.98 -11.24 -9.89
CA GLY A 86 -6.17 -11.58 -8.72
C GLY A 86 -6.79 -12.59 -7.77
N GLY A 87 -8.12 -12.74 -7.82
CA GLY A 87 -8.88 -13.67 -7.01
C GLY A 87 -8.72 -13.46 -5.50
N GLY A 88 -9.11 -14.48 -4.71
CA GLY A 88 -9.17 -14.39 -3.26
C GLY A 88 -7.82 -14.14 -2.58
N ALA A 89 -6.71 -14.62 -3.15
CA ALA A 89 -5.38 -14.38 -2.60
C ALA A 89 -4.97 -12.91 -2.67
N LEU A 90 -5.28 -12.22 -3.77
CA LEU A 90 -5.03 -10.79 -3.91
C LEU A 90 -5.99 -9.96 -3.04
N SER A 91 -7.27 -10.33 -3.00
CA SER A 91 -8.25 -9.68 -2.13
C SER A 91 -7.81 -9.72 -0.66
N ASN A 92 -7.36 -10.88 -0.17
CA ASN A 92 -6.80 -11.04 1.18
C ASN A 92 -5.50 -10.25 1.38
N PHE A 93 -4.68 -10.12 0.35
CA PHE A 93 -3.45 -9.33 0.43
C PHE A 93 -3.74 -7.83 0.57
N LEU A 94 -4.73 -7.33 -0.17
CA LEU A 94 -5.15 -5.92 -0.14
C LEU A 94 -5.90 -5.58 1.15
N SER A 95 -6.75 -6.49 1.66
CA SER A 95 -7.51 -6.28 2.90
C SER A 95 -6.64 -6.24 4.16
N ARG A 96 -5.37 -6.66 4.09
CA ARG A 96 -4.39 -6.49 5.17
C ARG A 96 -3.91 -5.05 5.35
N ALA A 97 -4.21 -4.15 4.39
CA ALA A 97 -4.01 -2.73 4.61
C ALA A 97 -5.15 -2.21 5.51
N PRO A 98 -4.87 -1.60 6.68
CA PRO A 98 -5.90 -0.95 7.46
C PRO A 98 -6.62 0.12 6.62
N TYR A 99 -7.95 0.11 6.70
CA TYR A 99 -8.82 1.02 5.94
C TYR A 99 -8.84 2.44 6.54
N ASP A 100 -8.39 2.57 7.79
CA ASP A 100 -8.35 3.82 8.54
C ASP A 100 -6.92 4.30 8.73
N ASN A 101 -6.64 5.49 8.18
CA ASN A 101 -5.44 6.32 8.40
C ASN A 101 -5.78 7.51 9.29
#